data_AF-A0A0Q5E0W7-F1
#
_entry.id   AF-A0A0Q5E0W7-F1
#
_cell.length_a   1.000
_cell.length_b   1.000
_cell.length_c   1.000
_cell.angle_alpha   90.00
_cell.angle_beta   90.00
_cell.angle_gamma   90.00
#
_symmetry.space_group_name_H-M   'P 1'
#
loop_
_entity.id
_entity.type
_entity.pdbx_description
1 polymer ?
#
loop_
_entity_poly.entity_id
_entity_poly.type
_entity_poly.pdbx_seq_one_letter_code
_entity_poly.pdbx_strand_id
1 'polypeptide(L)'
;MSGELGSAIAEHARREGITAGSWVRRVLLERVAMISAVDARSGRPVRRPDEDAAAISAAVRELAAVNAALSMADVAAARQSLTTVREILIPLVIRRAAR
;
A
#
# COMPACT_ATOMS: atom_id res chain seq x y z
N MET A 1 26.11 -11.71 27.40
CA MET A 1 25.07 -11.93 26.37
C MET A 1 24.38 -10.67 25.87
N SER A 2 23.90 -9.73 26.71
CA SER A 2 23.26 -8.48 26.20
C SER A 2 24.23 -7.53 25.49
N GLY A 3 25.49 -7.46 25.96
CA GLY A 3 26.52 -6.59 25.37
C GLY A 3 26.98 -7.03 23.97
N GLU A 4 27.18 -8.33 23.75
CA GLU A 4 27.59 -8.88 22.44
C GLU A 4 26.50 -8.68 21.38
N LEU A 5 25.24 -8.91 21.75
CA LEU A 5 24.10 -8.65 20.88
C LEU A 5 23.98 -7.15 20.54
N GLY A 6 24.16 -6.27 21.53
CA GLY A 6 24.15 -4.83 21.32
C GLY A 6 25.24 -4.37 20.35
N SER A 7 26.46 -4.89 20.50
CA SER A 7 27.58 -4.61 19.58
C SER A 7 27.30 -5.10 18.16
N ALA A 8 26.76 -6.32 18.02
CA ALA A 8 26.41 -6.88 16.72
C ALA A 8 25.33 -6.05 16.00
N ILE A 9 24.31 -5.59 16.73
CA ILE A 9 23.25 -4.71 16.20
C ILE A 9 23.86 -3.38 15.74
N ALA A 10 24.69 -2.75 16.57
CA ALA A 10 25.30 -1.46 16.26
C ALA A 10 26.24 -1.55 15.05
N GLU A 11 26.95 -2.67 14.88
CA GLU A 11 27.80 -2.90 13.72
C GLU A 11 27.01 -3.06 12.42
N HIS A 12 25.94 -3.85 12.42
CA HIS A 12 25.08 -4.01 11.25
C HIS A 12 24.37 -2.70 10.88
N ALA A 13 23.85 -1.98 11.88
CA ALA A 13 23.19 -0.69 11.66
C ALA A 13 24.15 0.34 11.03
N ARG A 14 25.41 0.40 11.51
CA ARG A 14 26.46 1.26 10.94
C ARG A 14 26.80 0.90 9.50
N ARG A 15 26.97 -0.39 9.17
CA ARG A 15 27.23 -0.85 7.80
C ARG A 15 26.16 -0.42 6.82
N GLU A 16 24.93 -0.30 7.30
CA GLU A 16 23.77 0.07 6.50
C GLU A 16 23.41 1.57 6.58
N GLY A 17 24.19 2.37 7.30
CA GLY A 17 23.95 3.82 7.45
C GLY A 17 22.64 4.18 8.17
N ILE A 18 22.12 3.28 9.01
CA ILE A 18 20.87 3.48 9.77
C ILE A 18 21.10 3.36 11.28
N THR A 19 20.12 3.78 12.08
CA THR A 19 20.20 3.64 13.54
C THR A 19 19.98 2.19 13.98
N ALA A 20 20.58 1.81 15.12
CA ALA A 20 20.40 0.48 15.73
C ALA A 20 18.92 0.11 15.93
N GLY A 21 18.10 1.05 16.41
CA GLY A 21 16.66 0.84 16.58
C GLY A 21 15.91 0.64 15.26
N SER A 22 16.27 1.40 14.22
CA SER A 22 15.69 1.22 12.88
C SER A 22 16.05 -0.14 12.29
N TRP A 23 17.29 -0.58 12.48
CA TRP A 23 17.78 -1.88 12.03
C TRP A 23 17.02 -3.03 12.72
N VAL A 24 16.91 -3.01 14.05
CA VAL A 24 16.17 -4.04 14.81
C VAL A 24 14.71 -4.08 14.41
N ARG A 25 14.06 -2.92 14.29
CA ARG A 25 12.66 -2.85 13.87
C ARG A 25 12.46 -3.48 12.49
N ARG A 26 13.34 -3.19 11.54
CA ARG A 26 13.25 -3.77 10.19
C ARG A 26 13.43 -5.29 10.22
N VAL A 27 14.45 -5.80 10.91
CA VAL A 27 14.69 -7.25 11.05
C VAL A 27 13.50 -7.96 11.69
N LEU A 28 12.90 -7.38 12.72
CA LEU A 28 11.70 -7.94 13.37
C LEU A 28 10.50 -7.98 12.42
N LEU A 29 10.26 -6.89 11.67
CA LEU A 29 9.14 -6.81 10.74
C LEU A 29 9.30 -7.76 9.54
N GLU A 30 10.53 -7.96 9.05
CA GLU A 30 10.87 -8.95 8.03
C GLU A 30 10.63 -10.38 8.53
N ARG A 31 11.09 -10.70 9.75
CA ARG A 31 10.98 -12.04 10.34
C ARG A 31 9.54 -12.44 10.67
N VAL A 32 8.68 -11.49 11.00
CA VAL A 32 7.26 -11.72 11.32
C VAL A 32 6.39 -11.61 10.05
N ALA A 33 6.99 -11.45 8.87
CA ALA A 33 6.29 -11.27 7.58
C ALA A 33 5.26 -10.11 7.58
N MET A 34 5.46 -9.12 8.46
CA MET A 34 4.61 -7.93 8.56
C MET A 34 4.89 -6.91 7.45
N ILE A 35 6.00 -7.05 6.74
CA ILE A 35 6.32 -6.28 5.54
C ILE A 35 6.47 -7.26 4.38
N SER A 36 5.65 -7.10 3.33
CA SER A 36 5.85 -7.82 2.08
C SER A 36 7.18 -7.42 1.44
N ALA A 37 7.93 -8.38 0.89
CA ALA A 37 9.16 -8.10 0.14
C ALA A 37 8.93 -7.18 -1.09
N VAL A 38 7.68 -7.09 -1.56
CA VAL A 38 7.27 -6.13 -2.60
C VAL A 38 7.18 -4.72 -2.00
N ASP A 39 6.59 -4.57 -0.82
CA ASP A 39 6.45 -3.28 -0.13
C ASP A 39 7.81 -2.73 0.31
N ALA A 40 8.71 -3.59 0.79
CA ALA A 40 10.08 -3.21 1.17
C ALA A 40 10.88 -2.63 -0.02
N ARG A 41 10.66 -3.14 -1.23
CA ARG A 41 11.28 -2.63 -2.47
C ARG A 41 10.62 -1.35 -2.98
N SER A 42 9.36 -1.12 -2.63
CA SER A 42 8.59 0.06 -3.06
C SER A 42 8.90 1.34 -2.27
N GLY A 43 9.81 1.27 -1.28
CA GLY A 43 10.20 2.39 -0.43
C GLY A 43 9.33 2.55 0.81
N ARG A 44 9.56 3.64 1.57
CA ARG A 44 8.80 3.92 2.80
C ARG A 44 7.31 4.02 2.44
N PRO A 45 6.38 3.41 3.21
CA PRO A 45 4.95 3.54 2.95
C PRO A 45 4.58 5.00 2.82
N VAL A 46 4.26 5.43 1.60
CA VAL A 46 3.84 6.80 1.35
C VAL A 46 2.43 6.91 1.93
N ARG A 47 2.28 7.71 2.99
CA ARG A 47 0.97 8.09 3.52
C ARG A 47 0.19 8.68 2.34
N ARG A 48 -0.86 7.99 1.88
CA ARG A 48 -1.73 8.53 0.85
C ARG A 48 -2.49 9.72 1.46
N PRO A 49 -2.68 10.83 0.71
CA PRO A 49 -3.62 11.86 1.10
C PRO A 49 -4.99 11.24 1.42
N ASP A 50 -5.67 11.74 2.45
CA ASP A 50 -6.95 11.18 2.87
C ASP A 50 -8.01 11.26 1.74
N GLU A 51 -7.90 12.26 0.87
CA GLU A 51 -8.71 12.40 -0.35
C GLU A 51 -8.53 11.24 -1.33
N ASP A 52 -7.28 10.79 -1.56
CA ASP A 52 -6.99 9.66 -2.44
C ASP A 52 -7.55 8.35 -1.85
N ALA A 53 -7.44 8.19 -0.53
CA ALA A 53 -8.00 7.02 0.16
C ALA A 53 -9.53 6.97 0.06
N ALA A 54 -10.19 8.13 0.20
CA ALA A 54 -11.63 8.25 0.04
C ALA A 54 -12.08 7.95 -1.40
N ALA A 55 -11.37 8.49 -2.39
CA ALA A 55 -11.63 8.24 -3.81
C ALA A 55 -11.48 6.76 -4.17
N ILE A 56 -10.41 6.10 -3.69
CA ILE A 56 -10.22 4.65 -3.91
C ILE A 56 -11.34 3.85 -3.25
N SER A 57 -11.74 4.21 -2.02
CA SER A 57 -12.83 3.53 -1.32
C SER A 57 -14.16 3.67 -2.06
N ALA A 58 -14.43 4.84 -2.66
CA ALA A 58 -15.59 5.05 -3.51
C ALA A 58 -15.55 4.17 -4.77
N ALA A 59 -14.42 4.11 -5.46
CA ALA A 59 -14.25 3.25 -6.63
C ALA A 59 -14.44 1.75 -6.30
N VAL A 60 -13.96 1.30 -5.14
CA VAL A 60 -14.17 -0.10 -4.69
C VAL A 60 -15.65 -0.39 -4.46
N ARG A 61 -16.41 0.55 -3.88
CA ARG A 61 -17.86 0.38 -3.70
C ARG A 61 -18.60 0.30 -5.04
N GLU A 62 -18.24 1.13 -6.01
CA GLU A 62 -18.82 1.06 -7.35
C GLU A 62 -18.48 -0.26 -8.05
N LEU A 63 -17.26 -0.79 -7.90
CA LEU A 63 -16.91 -2.12 -8.41
C LEU A 63 -17.76 -3.24 -7.77
N ALA A 64 -18.08 -3.13 -6.47
CA ALA A 64 -19.00 -4.06 -5.84
C ALA A 64 -20.43 -3.96 -6.43
N ALA A 65 -20.88 -2.73 -6.75
CA ALA A 65 -22.17 -2.51 -7.42
C ALA A 65 -22.20 -3.14 -8.84
N VAL A 66 -21.09 -3.13 -9.57
CA VAL A 66 -20.96 -3.84 -10.85
C VAL A 66 -21.22 -5.33 -10.68
N ASN A 67 -20.60 -5.98 -9.69
CA ASN A 67 -20.80 -7.41 -9.44
C ASN A 67 -22.27 -7.72 -9.06
N ALA A 68 -22.90 -6.84 -8.26
CA ALA A 68 -24.31 -6.99 -7.92
C ALA A 68 -25.21 -6.87 -9.16
N ALA A 69 -24.99 -5.85 -10.00
CA ALA A 69 -25.74 -5.63 -11.23
C ALA A 69 -25.57 -6.80 -12.22
N LEU A 70 -24.35 -7.33 -12.37
CA LEU A 70 -24.08 -8.51 -13.20
C LEU A 70 -24.80 -9.75 -12.66
N SER A 71 -24.85 -9.94 -11.34
CA SER A 71 -25.58 -11.06 -10.72
C SER A 71 -27.09 -10.96 -10.95
N MET A 72 -27.61 -9.75 -11.15
CA MET A 72 -29.01 -9.48 -11.49
C MET A 72 -29.26 -9.38 -13.01
N ALA A 73 -28.25 -9.66 -13.84
CA ALA A 73 -28.27 -9.49 -15.29
C ALA A 73 -28.62 -8.06 -15.78
N ASP A 74 -28.44 -7.04 -14.93
CA ASP A 74 -28.62 -5.63 -15.30
C ASP A 74 -27.32 -5.07 -15.89
N VAL A 75 -27.17 -5.27 -17.19
CA VAL A 75 -25.99 -4.84 -17.95
C VAL A 75 -25.87 -3.31 -18.02
N ALA A 76 -26.99 -2.59 -17.98
CA ALA A 76 -26.98 -1.12 -18.05
C ALA A 76 -26.42 -0.53 -16.75
N ALA A 77 -26.90 -1.00 -15.60
CA ALA A 77 -26.37 -0.59 -14.30
C ALA A 77 -24.89 -0.97 -14.13
N ALA A 78 -24.49 -2.18 -14.57
CA ALA A 78 -23.10 -2.60 -14.54
C ALA A 78 -22.19 -1.68 -15.38
N ARG A 79 -22.62 -1.29 -16.58
CA ARG A 79 -21.88 -0.36 -17.44
C ARG A 79 -21.78 1.03 -16.82
N GLN A 80 -22.84 1.50 -16.16
CA GLN A 80 -22.83 2.80 -15.52
C GLN A 80 -21.86 2.84 -14.34
N SER A 81 -21.90 1.86 -13.43
CA SER A 81 -20.94 1.78 -12.32
C SER A 81 -19.49 1.63 -12.82
N LEU A 82 -19.25 0.87 -13.90
CA LEU A 82 -17.91 0.82 -14.51
C LEU A 82 -17.44 2.19 -15.06
N THR A 83 -18.35 2.99 -15.59
CA THR A 83 -18.05 4.35 -16.06
C THR A 83 -17.65 5.23 -14.88
N THR A 84 -18.43 5.21 -13.79
CA THR A 84 -18.12 5.92 -12.54
C THR A 84 -16.75 5.50 -11.98
N VAL A 85 -16.43 4.20 -11.97
CA VAL A 85 -15.11 3.71 -11.54
C VAL A 85 -13.99 4.30 -12.38
N ARG A 86 -14.15 4.34 -13.71
CA ARG A 86 -13.15 4.91 -14.62
C ARG A 86 -12.93 6.41 -14.36
N GLU A 87 -14.02 7.15 -14.17
CA GLU A 87 -13.97 8.58 -13.86
C GLU A 87 -13.23 8.89 -12.54
N ILE A 88 -13.32 7.99 -11.56
CA ILE A 88 -12.61 8.13 -10.28
C ILE A 88 -11.14 7.73 -10.41
N LEU A 89 -10.86 6.56 -11.00
CA LEU A 89 -9.53 5.95 -10.97
C LEU A 89 -8.56 6.57 -11.97
N ILE A 90 -8.99 6.92 -13.18
CA ILE A 90 -8.10 7.44 -14.24
C ILE A 90 -7.39 8.72 -13.78
N PRO A 91 -8.09 9.75 -13.25
CA PRO A 91 -7.42 10.96 -12.78
C PRO A 91 -6.46 10.69 -11.62
N LEU A 92 -6.79 9.76 -10.72
CA LEU A 92 -5.95 9.41 -9.58
C LEU A 92 -4.62 8.79 -10.03
N VAL A 93 -4.65 7.93 -11.05
CA VAL A 93 -3.44 7.31 -11.63
C VAL A 93 -2.62 8.34 -12.42
N ILE A 94 -3.25 9.17 -13.25
CA ILE A 94 -2.55 10.20 -14.04
C ILE A 94 -1.86 11.22 -13.13
N ARG A 95 -2.55 11.74 -12.11
CA ARG A 95 -1.95 12.68 -11.14
C ARG A 95 -0.75 12.08 -10.41
N ARG A 96 -0.76 10.76 -10.19
CA ARG A 96 0.33 10.04 -9.54
C ARG A 96 1.54 9.85 -10.46
N ALA A 97 1.34 9.63 -11.75
CA ALA A 97 2.44 9.49 -12.71
C ALA A 97 3.22 10.81 -12.94
N ALA A 98 2.61 11.96 -12.63
CA ALA A 98 3.21 13.28 -12.77
C ALA A 98 4.00 13.76 -11.52
N ARG A 99 3.97 13.01 -10.41
CA ARG A 99 4.72 13.30 -9.16
C ARG A 99 5.88 12.34 -8.99
#